data_AF-A0A1V5N3Y5-F1
#
_entry.id   AF-A0A1V5N3Y5-F1
#
_cell.length_a   1.000
_cell.length_b   1.000
_cell.length_c   1.000
_cell.angle_alpha   90.00
_cell.angle_beta   90.00
_cell.angle_gamma   90.00
#
_symmetry.space_group_name_H-M   'P 1'
#
loop_
_entity.id
_entity.type
_entity.pdbx_description
1 polymer ?
#
loop_
_entity_poly.entity_id
_entity_poly.type
_entity_poly.pdbx_seq_one_letter_code
_entity_poly.pdbx_strand_id
1 'polypeptide(L)'
;MPNHFHLLVYVHTLEHPHQMTQDETNPKPAQSHQQSRTTTYFTDSNNGVVVSRTTTLNKSIGILLTSYTRAINIQENSSGSLFRPHTKAICLTQHQGITPSFFDTQSGTVLYQSLPEKEYPQVCFNYIHNNPLNAGMVNHPSEWPYSSYNEFTAKGGFKLSNIQKAKEFGLEV
;
A
#
# COMPACT_ATOMS: atom_id res chain seq x y z
N MET A 1 21.54 1.08 1.88
CA MET A 1 20.26 0.42 1.52
C MET A 1 20.06 0.49 0.01
N PRO A 2 19.41 -0.50 -0.63
CA PRO A 2 18.94 -0.30 -2.01
C PRO A 2 17.94 0.86 -2.06
N ASN A 3 17.92 1.63 -3.16
CA ASN A 3 16.91 2.66 -3.39
C ASN A 3 15.51 2.01 -3.38
N HIS A 4 14.66 2.42 -2.45
CA HIS A 4 13.27 1.97 -2.35
C HIS A 4 12.40 3.10 -1.79
N PHE A 5 11.12 3.08 -2.11
CA PHE A 5 10.12 4.01 -1.59
C PHE A 5 9.11 3.27 -0.72
N HIS A 6 8.41 4.01 0.13
CA HIS A 6 7.36 3.48 0.97
C HIS A 6 6.08 4.26 0.76
N LEU A 7 4.96 3.56 0.76
CA LEU A 7 3.63 4.14 0.65
C LEU A 7 2.76 3.54 1.75
N LEU A 8 2.01 4.40 2.44
CA LEU A 8 0.87 3.97 3.25
C LEU A 8 -0.39 4.25 2.44
N VAL A 9 -1.12 3.20 2.08
CA VAL A 9 -2.28 3.29 1.17
C VAL A 9 -3.54 2.96 1.93
N TYR A 10 -4.50 3.88 1.93
CA TYR A 10 -5.87 3.62 2.35
C TYR A 10 -6.65 2.99 1.20
N VAL A 11 -7.22 1.81 1.42
CA VAL A 11 -8.04 1.11 0.43
C VAL A 11 -9.51 1.32 0.76
N HIS A 12 -10.21 2.11 -0.06
CA HIS A 12 -11.64 2.40 0.12
C HIS A 12 -12.53 1.22 -0.29
N THR A 13 -12.18 0.52 -1.37
CA THR A 13 -12.92 -0.63 -1.90
C THR A 13 -11.96 -1.76 -2.26
N LEU A 14 -12.26 -2.98 -1.83
CA LEU A 14 -11.44 -4.16 -2.13
C LEU A 14 -11.68 -4.71 -3.53
N GLU A 15 -12.89 -4.51 -4.06
CA GLU A 15 -13.30 -4.97 -5.37
C GLU A 15 -13.99 -3.84 -6.13
N HIS A 16 -13.59 -3.65 -7.39
CA HIS A 16 -14.29 -2.79 -8.33
C HIS A 16 -14.90 -3.68 -9.42
N PRO A 17 -16.24 -3.81 -9.51
CA PRO A 17 -16.86 -4.54 -10.60
C PRO A 17 -16.66 -3.76 -11.89
N HIS A 18 -15.88 -4.32 -12.81
CA HIS A 18 -15.81 -3.78 -14.16
C HIS A 18 -17.03 -4.28 -14.94
N GLN A 19 -18.04 -3.42 -15.10
CA GLN A 19 -19.12 -3.67 -16.04
C GLN A 19 -18.58 -3.46 -17.46
N MET A 20 -18.69 -4.49 -18.30
CA MET A 20 -18.45 -4.35 -19.73
C MET A 20 -19.76 -3.94 -20.38
N THR A 21 -19.80 -2.77 -21.01
CA THR A 21 -20.88 -2.45 -21.97
C THR A 21 -20.75 -3.37 -23.19
N GLN A 22 -21.87 -3.75 -23.80
CA GLN A 22 -22.00 -4.83 -24.80
C GLN A 22 -21.19 -4.66 -26.12
N ASP A 23 -20.36 -3.62 -26.24
CA ASP A 23 -19.61 -3.32 -27.47
C ASP A 23 -18.25 -4.06 -27.59
N GLU A 24 -17.79 -4.78 -26.56
CA GLU A 24 -16.57 -5.62 -26.65
C GLU A 24 -16.84 -7.07 -27.13
N THR A 25 -17.91 -7.30 -27.89
CA THR A 25 -18.25 -8.64 -28.42
C THR A 25 -17.40 -9.10 -29.61
N ASN A 26 -16.41 -8.32 -30.05
CA ASN A 26 -15.48 -8.74 -31.10
C ASN A 26 -14.05 -8.90 -30.56
N PRO A 27 -13.62 -10.12 -30.17
CA PRO A 27 -12.26 -10.35 -29.72
C PRO A 27 -11.30 -10.27 -30.91
N LYS A 28 -10.60 -9.13 -31.06
CA LYS A 28 -9.33 -9.15 -31.80
C LYS A 28 -8.34 -10.00 -31.00
N PRO A 29 -7.58 -10.93 -31.62
CA PRO A 29 -6.65 -11.77 -30.90
C PRO A 29 -5.47 -10.92 -30.42
N ALA A 30 -5.57 -10.39 -29.20
CA ALA A 30 -4.45 -9.79 -28.51
C ALA A 30 -3.54 -10.94 -28.03
N GLN A 31 -2.53 -11.25 -28.84
CA GLN A 31 -1.37 -12.03 -28.42
C GLN A 31 -0.72 -11.32 -27.23
N SER A 32 -1.05 -11.75 -26.01
CA SER A 32 -0.31 -11.35 -24.83
C SER A 32 -0.26 -12.54 -23.87
N HIS A 33 0.97 -12.84 -23.46
CA HIS A 33 1.33 -13.98 -22.63
C HIS A 33 0.43 -14.14 -21.41
N GLN A 34 0.14 -15.40 -21.13
CA GLN A 34 -0.65 -15.91 -20.02
C GLN A 34 -0.19 -15.31 -18.68
N GLN A 35 -1.04 -14.47 -18.08
CA GLN A 35 -1.07 -14.30 -16.63
C GLN A 35 -2.53 -14.32 -16.18
N SER A 36 -2.82 -15.25 -15.28
CA SER A 36 -4.14 -15.69 -14.84
C SER A 36 -5.10 -14.54 -14.56
N ARG A 37 -6.16 -14.45 -15.37
CA ARG A 37 -7.33 -13.60 -15.13
C ARG A 37 -8.33 -14.40 -14.31
N THR A 38 -8.69 -13.95 -13.11
CA THR A 38 -9.83 -14.50 -12.37
C THR A 38 -11.11 -13.94 -12.99
N THR A 39 -11.72 -14.71 -13.87
CA THR A 39 -13.07 -14.47 -14.37
C THR A 39 -14.03 -15.19 -13.43
N THR A 40 -14.82 -14.44 -12.67
CA THR A 40 -15.89 -15.03 -11.84
C THR A 40 -17.18 -15.02 -12.64
N TYR A 41 -17.72 -16.21 -12.92
CA TYR A 41 -18.99 -16.36 -13.61
C TYR A 41 -20.12 -16.32 -12.57
N PHE A 42 -21.02 -15.34 -12.69
CA PHE A 42 -22.29 -15.35 -11.98
C PHE A 42 -23.40 -15.64 -12.99
N THR A 43 -24.22 -16.66 -12.71
CA THR A 43 -25.44 -16.93 -13.46
C THR A 43 -26.58 -16.16 -12.81
N ASP A 44 -27.05 -15.10 -13.46
CA ASP A 44 -28.31 -14.45 -13.08
C ASP A 44 -29.47 -15.13 -13.81
N SER A 45 -30.62 -15.28 -13.15
CA SER A 45 -31.79 -16.06 -13.61
C SER A 45 -32.52 -15.44 -14.81
N ASN A 46 -31.96 -14.40 -15.45
CA ASN A 46 -32.49 -13.74 -16.64
C ASN A 46 -31.42 -13.70 -17.75
N ASN A 47 -31.29 -14.82 -18.47
CA ASN A 47 -30.75 -15.00 -19.83
C ASN A 47 -29.65 -14.06 -20.38
N GLY A 48 -28.69 -13.64 -19.56
CA GLY A 48 -27.51 -12.89 -19.98
C GLY A 48 -26.30 -13.25 -19.11
N VAL A 49 -25.23 -13.76 -19.72
CA VAL A 49 -23.96 -14.02 -19.02
C VAL A 49 -23.26 -12.68 -18.76
N VAL A 50 -23.39 -12.14 -17.55
CA VAL A 50 -22.65 -10.94 -17.14
C VAL A 50 -21.24 -11.35 -16.73
N VAL A 51 -20.25 -11.08 -17.58
CA VAL A 51 -18.84 -11.31 -17.28
C VAL A 51 -18.32 -10.16 -16.42
N SER A 52 -18.27 -10.37 -15.10
CA SER A 52 -17.62 -9.46 -14.16
C SER A 52 -16.11 -9.73 -14.14
N ARG A 53 -15.30 -8.78 -14.66
CA ARG A 53 -13.85 -8.82 -14.49
C ARG A 53 -13.49 -8.08 -13.20
N THR A 54 -12.99 -8.78 -12.19
CA THR A 54 -12.47 -8.16 -10.97
C THR A 54 -10.97 -7.92 -11.10
N THR A 55 -10.52 -6.74 -10.69
CA THR A 55 -9.08 -6.45 -10.56
C THR A 55 -8.70 -6.56 -9.09
N THR A 56 -7.72 -7.41 -8.78
CA THR A 56 -7.22 -7.56 -7.40
C THR A 56 -6.24 -6.44 -7.06
N LEU A 57 -6.10 -6.12 -5.78
CA LEU A 57 -5.12 -5.13 -5.31
C LEU A 57 -3.70 -5.44 -5.81
N ASN A 58 -3.27 -6.71 -5.76
CA ASN A 58 -1.96 -7.14 -6.24
C ASN A 58 -1.78 -6.86 -7.74
N LYS A 59 -2.83 -7.07 -8.56
CA LYS A 59 -2.79 -6.74 -9.99
C LYS A 59 -2.66 -5.23 -10.20
N SER A 60 -3.39 -4.43 -9.44
CA SER A 60 -3.34 -2.96 -9.50
C SER A 60 -1.96 -2.43 -9.11
N ILE A 61 -1.33 -3.00 -8.06
CA ILE A 61 0.06 -2.69 -7.69
C ILE A 61 1.02 -3.03 -8.83
N GLY A 62 0.86 -4.21 -9.46
CA GLY A 62 1.68 -4.61 -10.60
C GLY A 62 1.55 -3.65 -11.79
N ILE A 63 0.34 -3.17 -12.07
CA ILE A 63 0.09 -2.16 -13.11
C ILE A 63 0.81 -0.84 -12.76
N LEU A 64 0.70 -0.37 -11.52
CA LEU A 64 1.36 0.84 -11.03
C LEU A 64 2.88 0.78 -11.17
N LEU A 65 3.51 -0.33 -10.78
CA LEU A 65 4.96 -0.50 -10.89
C LEU A 65 5.41 -0.54 -12.37
N THR A 66 4.63 -1.20 -13.22
CA THR A 66 4.95 -1.33 -14.65
C THR A 66 4.78 0.00 -15.38
N SER A 67 3.72 0.76 -15.08
CA SER A 67 3.49 2.07 -15.69
C SER A 67 4.58 3.06 -15.30
N TYR A 68 4.99 3.06 -14.02
CA TYR A 68 6.11 3.87 -13.54
C TYR A 68 7.43 3.50 -14.23
N THR A 69 7.76 2.20 -14.29
CA THR A 69 8.97 1.71 -14.97
C THR A 69 8.99 2.16 -16.44
N ARG A 70 7.85 2.06 -17.15
CA ARG A 70 7.74 2.51 -18.54
C ARG A 70 7.99 4.01 -18.67
N ALA A 71 7.39 4.83 -17.80
CA ALA A 71 7.55 6.28 -17.84
C ALA A 71 9.02 6.69 -17.65
N ILE A 72 9.70 6.11 -16.66
CA ILE A 72 11.13 6.39 -16.40
C ILE A 72 12.02 5.92 -17.56
N ASN A 73 11.78 4.72 -18.10
CA ASN A 73 12.55 4.23 -19.24
C ASN A 73 12.41 5.15 -20.46
N ILE A 74 11.20 5.68 -20.73
CA ILE A 74 10.98 6.66 -21.80
C ILE A 74 11.72 7.97 -21.50
N GLN A 75 11.60 8.50 -20.28
CA GLN A 75 12.25 9.75 -19.88
C GLN A 75 13.77 9.69 -20.04
N GLU A 76 14.37 8.59 -19.61
CA GLU A 76 15.83 8.39 -19.59
C GLU A 76 16.36 7.74 -20.88
N ASN A 77 15.52 7.56 -21.90
CA ASN A 77 15.84 6.86 -23.15
C ASN A 77 16.54 5.50 -22.92
N SER A 78 16.01 4.71 -21.99
CA SER A 78 16.57 3.43 -21.56
C SER A 78 15.56 2.29 -21.67
N SER A 79 15.97 1.08 -21.27
CA SER A 79 15.11 -0.10 -21.22
C SER A 79 15.53 -1.03 -20.09
N GLY A 80 14.60 -1.87 -19.64
CA GLY A 80 14.86 -2.87 -18.59
C GLY A 80 13.90 -2.76 -17.41
N SER A 81 14.17 -3.56 -16.37
CA SER A 81 13.41 -3.57 -15.12
C SER A 81 13.99 -2.57 -14.12
N LEU A 82 13.13 -1.72 -13.56
CA LEU A 82 13.51 -0.80 -12.49
C LEU A 82 13.34 -1.42 -11.09
N PHE A 83 12.37 -2.33 -10.95
CA PHE A 83 12.06 -2.98 -9.68
C PHE A 83 12.66 -4.38 -9.59
N ARG A 84 12.98 -4.80 -8.36
CA ARG A 84 13.39 -6.19 -8.10
C ARG A 84 12.21 -7.13 -8.32
N PRO A 85 12.44 -8.33 -8.89
CA PRO A 85 11.40 -9.34 -9.02
C PRO A 85 10.98 -9.84 -7.63
N HIS A 86 9.68 -10.16 -7.51
CA HIS A 86 9.00 -10.61 -6.29
C HIS A 86 8.92 -9.57 -5.15
N THR A 87 7.73 -9.42 -4.59
CA THR A 87 7.48 -8.58 -3.39
C THR A 87 7.42 -9.46 -2.14
N LYS A 88 7.88 -8.91 -1.01
CA LYS A 88 7.73 -9.53 0.31
C LYS A 88 6.56 -8.88 1.03
N ALA A 89 5.75 -9.68 1.72
CA ALA A 89 4.72 -9.20 2.64
C ALA A 89 5.17 -9.50 4.07
N ILE A 90 5.15 -8.49 4.93
CA ILE A 90 5.59 -8.58 6.33
C ILE A 90 4.49 -7.97 7.21
N CYS A 91 4.11 -8.69 8.26
CA CYS A 91 3.22 -8.17 9.30
C CYS A 91 4.06 -7.53 10.41
N LEU A 92 3.91 -6.23 10.63
CA LEU A 92 4.72 -5.50 11.61
C LEU A 92 4.26 -5.68 13.07
N THR A 93 3.06 -6.17 13.31
CA THR A 93 2.50 -6.42 14.66
C THR A 93 2.49 -7.88 15.05
N GLN A 94 3.18 -8.74 14.29
CA GLN A 94 3.27 -10.15 14.66
C GLN A 94 4.05 -10.28 15.98
N HIS A 95 3.35 -10.55 17.08
CA HIS A 95 3.96 -10.84 18.38
C HIS A 95 4.67 -12.20 18.33
N GLN A 96 5.95 -12.23 18.72
CA GLN A 96 6.74 -13.47 18.81
C GLN A 96 6.74 -14.08 20.23
N GLY A 97 5.68 -13.86 21.02
CA GLY A 97 5.61 -14.32 22.40
C GLY A 97 4.28 -14.04 23.07
N ILE A 98 4.21 -14.27 24.39
CA ILE A 98 3.04 -13.99 25.23
C ILE A 98 3.12 -12.53 25.68
N THR A 99 2.26 -11.68 25.13
CA THR A 99 2.08 -10.29 25.62
C THR A 99 1.13 -10.32 26.82
N PRO A 100 1.55 -9.84 28.02
CA PRO A 100 0.65 -9.73 29.16
C PRO A 100 -0.49 -8.76 28.84
N SER A 101 -1.73 -9.11 29.20
CA SER A 101 -2.91 -8.25 29.03
C SER A 101 -2.98 -7.12 30.06
N PHE A 102 -2.01 -7.05 30.98
CA PHE A 102 -1.90 -6.01 32.00
C PHE A 102 -0.44 -5.77 32.40
N PHE A 103 -0.15 -4.57 32.89
CA PHE A 103 1.13 -4.24 33.52
C PHE A 103 0.90 -3.34 34.73
N ASP A 104 1.68 -3.59 35.78
CA ASP A 104 1.60 -2.81 37.02
C ASP A 104 2.42 -1.53 36.86
N THR A 105 1.77 -0.40 37.14
CA THR A 105 2.40 0.90 37.26
C THR A 105 2.44 1.30 38.74
N GLN A 106 3.25 2.30 39.09
CA GLN A 106 3.28 2.83 40.48
C GLN A 106 1.91 3.30 40.98
N SER A 107 0.97 3.59 40.08
CA SER A 107 -0.37 4.11 40.37
C SER A 107 -1.49 3.07 40.17
N GLY A 108 -1.17 1.81 39.90
CA GLY A 108 -2.13 0.72 39.73
C GLY A 108 -1.91 -0.13 38.47
N THR A 109 -2.79 -1.11 38.26
CA THR A 109 -2.74 -2.03 37.12
C THR A 109 -3.40 -1.39 35.90
N VAL A 110 -2.68 -1.35 34.78
CA VAL A 110 -3.21 -0.88 33.49
C VAL A 110 -3.53 -2.08 32.63
N LEU A 111 -4.75 -2.12 32.08
CA LEU A 111 -5.18 -3.15 31.12
C LEU A 111 -4.73 -2.75 29.71
N TYR A 112 -4.08 -3.67 29.00
CA TYR A 112 -3.75 -3.50 27.58
C TYR A 112 -4.97 -3.83 26.73
N GLN A 113 -5.76 -2.82 26.37
CA GLN A 113 -6.79 -2.97 25.35
C GLN A 113 -6.17 -2.64 23.99
N SER A 114 -5.65 -3.67 23.31
CA SER A 114 -5.19 -3.49 21.93
C SER A 114 -6.35 -3.04 21.06
N LEU A 115 -6.18 -1.96 20.31
CA LEU A 115 -7.07 -1.57 19.21
C LEU A 115 -6.28 -1.73 17.90
N PRO A 116 -6.19 -2.97 17.34
CA PRO A 116 -5.32 -3.25 16.19
C PRO A 116 -5.60 -2.34 14.99
N GLU A 117 -6.85 -1.94 14.78
CA GLU A 117 -7.27 -1.04 13.70
C GLU A 117 -6.65 0.36 13.80
N LYS A 118 -6.29 0.81 15.00
CA LYS A 118 -5.61 2.10 15.24
C LYS A 118 -4.11 1.92 15.42
N GLU A 119 -3.70 0.85 16.08
CA GLU A 119 -2.29 0.55 16.34
C GLU A 119 -1.53 0.18 15.07
N TYR A 120 -2.10 -0.67 14.21
CA TYR A 120 -1.39 -1.16 13.02
C TYR A 120 -1.05 -0.04 12.03
N PRO A 121 -1.97 0.89 11.69
CA PRO A 121 -1.64 2.03 10.87
C PRO A 121 -0.54 2.91 11.48
N GLN A 122 -0.58 3.19 12.78
CA GLN A 122 0.45 3.98 13.46
C GLN A 122 1.81 3.27 13.47
N VAL A 123 1.84 1.95 13.69
CA VAL A 123 3.06 1.14 13.61
C VAL A 123 3.65 1.20 12.20
N CYS A 124 2.83 1.04 11.16
CA CYS A 124 3.26 1.19 9.77
C CYS A 124 3.78 2.60 9.49
N PHE A 125 3.10 3.62 9.99
CA PHE A 125 3.45 5.02 9.80
C PHE A 125 4.80 5.37 10.45
N ASN A 126 5.02 4.92 11.67
CA ASN A 126 6.31 5.05 12.38
C ASN A 126 7.42 4.29 11.67
N TYR A 127 7.15 3.06 11.22
CA TYR A 127 8.12 2.26 10.47
C TYR A 127 8.61 2.99 9.22
N ILE A 128 7.68 3.57 8.44
CA ILE A 128 7.99 4.31 7.21
C ILE A 128 8.88 5.52 7.51
N HIS A 129 8.48 6.33 8.48
CA HIS A 129 9.19 7.57 8.81
C HIS A 129 10.56 7.34 9.45
N ASN A 130 10.70 6.29 10.26
CA ASN A 130 11.96 5.95 10.91
C ASN A 130 12.91 5.16 10.01
N ASN A 131 12.51 4.79 8.79
CA ASN A 131 13.36 3.96 7.94
C ASN A 131 14.72 4.61 7.60
N PRO A 132 14.80 5.92 7.26
CA PRO A 132 16.09 6.61 7.08
C PRO A 132 16.96 6.62 8.35
N LEU A 133 16.36 6.76 9.53
CA LEU A 133 17.05 6.70 10.82
C LEU A 133 17.59 5.30 11.09
N ASN A 134 16.74 4.27 10.95
CA ASN A 134 17.10 2.86 11.15
C ASN A 134 18.14 2.38 10.13
N ALA A 135 18.21 3.02 8.97
CA ALA A 135 19.22 2.80 7.95
C ALA A 135 20.58 3.45 8.27
N GLY A 136 20.65 4.27 9.33
CA GLY A 136 21.84 5.07 9.68
C GLY A 136 22.12 6.21 8.70
N MET A 137 21.11 6.68 7.96
CA MET A 137 21.29 7.75 6.96
C MET A 137 21.13 9.15 7.56
N VAL A 138 20.42 9.26 8.68
CA VAL A 138 20.13 10.51 9.41
C VAL A 138 20.13 10.24 10.91
N ASN A 139 20.30 11.28 11.73
CA ASN A 139 20.18 11.17 13.18
C ASN A 139 18.77 11.43 13.68
N HIS A 140 17.92 12.04 12.85
CA HIS A 140 16.53 12.30 13.14
C HIS A 140 15.66 12.18 11.87
N PRO A 141 14.43 11.62 11.93
CA PRO A 141 13.57 11.46 10.75
C PRO A 141 13.30 12.75 9.96
N SER A 142 13.27 13.91 10.66
CA SER A 142 13.10 15.22 10.01
C SER A 142 14.24 15.66 9.11
N GLU A 143 15.44 15.08 9.28
CA GLU A 143 16.60 15.40 8.44
C GLU A 143 16.48 14.76 7.05
N TRP A 144 15.56 13.82 6.85
CA TRP A 144 15.34 13.18 5.56
C TRP A 144 14.35 13.97 4.69
N PRO A 145 14.80 14.66 3.62
CA PRO A 145 13.94 15.57 2.85
C PRO A 145 12.92 14.84 1.96
N TYR A 146 13.17 13.56 1.64
CA TYR A 146 12.33 12.76 0.76
C TYR A 146 11.30 11.93 1.53
N SER A 147 10.71 12.51 2.58
CA SER A 147 9.71 11.87 3.43
C SER A 147 8.60 12.85 3.78
N SER A 148 7.40 12.31 4.02
CA SER A 148 6.27 13.08 4.53
C SER A 148 6.45 13.55 5.98
N TYR A 149 7.50 13.13 6.70
CA TYR A 149 7.70 13.50 8.12
C TYR A 149 7.63 15.02 8.35
N ASN A 150 8.28 15.79 7.49
CA ASN A 150 8.35 17.25 7.60
C ASN A 150 7.02 17.94 7.26
N GLU A 151 6.19 17.29 6.43
CA GLU A 151 4.82 17.74 6.14
C GLU A 151 3.93 17.63 7.39
N PHE A 152 4.09 16.58 8.19
CA PHE A 152 3.31 16.37 9.42
C PHE A 152 3.80 17.21 10.61
N THR A 153 5.08 17.58 10.66
CA THR A 153 5.65 18.43 11.73
C THR A 153 5.55 19.94 11.45
N ALA A 154 4.84 20.35 10.39
CA ALA A 154 4.69 21.75 9.97
C ALA A 154 6.02 22.50 9.73
N LYS A 155 7.13 21.77 9.55
CA LYS A 155 8.47 22.33 9.26
C LYS A 155 8.64 22.74 7.79
N GLY A 156 7.56 22.68 7.01
CA GLY A 156 7.58 22.90 5.56
C GLY A 156 8.11 21.68 4.80
N GLY A 157 7.72 21.55 3.53
CA GLY A 157 8.09 20.42 2.69
C GLY A 157 7.21 20.32 1.45
N PHE A 158 7.47 19.32 0.61
CA PHE A 158 6.61 18.99 -0.51
C PHE A 158 5.29 18.39 0.01
N LYS A 159 4.18 18.70 -0.66
CA LYS A 159 2.89 18.05 -0.39
C LYS A 159 2.93 16.63 -0.96
N LEU A 160 3.14 15.64 -0.10
CA LEU A 160 3.29 14.23 -0.48
C LEU A 160 2.10 13.38 -0.03
N SER A 161 1.51 13.71 1.12
CA SER A 161 0.50 12.89 1.78
C SER A 161 -0.86 13.58 1.91
N ASN A 162 -1.91 12.77 2.05
CA ASN A 162 -3.22 13.28 2.45
C ASN A 162 -3.27 13.43 3.99
N ILE A 163 -2.83 14.58 4.49
CA ILE A 163 -2.77 14.89 5.93
C ILE A 163 -4.14 14.76 6.59
N GLN A 164 -5.21 15.21 5.91
CA GLN A 164 -6.56 15.15 6.45
C GLN A 164 -6.98 13.69 6.72
N LYS A 165 -6.75 12.81 5.75
CA LYS A 165 -7.04 11.37 5.90
C LYS A 165 -6.18 10.76 7.00
N ALA A 166 -4.90 11.09 7.08
CA ALA A 166 -4.03 10.58 8.14
C ALA A 166 -4.52 11.00 9.54
N LYS A 167 -4.98 12.25 9.72
CA LYS A 167 -5.58 12.74 10.97
C LYS A 167 -6.89 12.02 11.33
N GLU A 168 -7.73 11.68 10.36
CA GLU A 168 -8.95 10.89 10.60
C GLU A 168 -8.63 9.51 11.21
N PHE A 169 -7.47 8.94 10.87
CA PHE A 169 -6.97 7.69 11.45
C PHE A 169 -6.17 7.89 12.76
N GLY A 170 -6.01 9.14 13.22
CA GLY A 170 -5.22 9.46 14.41
C GLY A 170 -3.71 9.24 14.25
N LEU A 171 -3.19 9.38 13.02
CA LEU A 171 -1.78 9.18 12.73
C LEU A 171 -0.94 10.41 13.10
N GLU A 172 0.13 10.19 13.86
CA GLU A 172 1.03 11.24 14.36
C GLU A 172 2.51 10.86 14.14
N VAL A 173 3.40 11.85 14.05
CA VAL A 173 4.86 11.70 13.81
C VAL A 173 5.69 12.20 15.00
#